data_AF-A0A441Z801-F1
#
_entry.id   AF-A0A441Z801-F1
#
_cell.length_a   1.000
_cell.length_b   1.000
_cell.length_c   1.000
_cell.angle_alpha   90.00
_cell.angle_beta   90.00
_cell.angle_gamma   90.00
#
_symmetry.space_group_name_H-M   'P 1'
#
loop_
_entity.id
_entity.type
_entity.pdbx_description
1 polymer ?
#
loop_
_entity_poly.entity_id
_entity_poly.type
_entity_poly.pdbx_seq_one_letter_code
_entity_poly.pdbx_strand_id
1 'polypeptide(L)'
;MAVLNLFVLTAAERETAMNWNGPDAAVNPRAVDNASPGVGANLNDNATDYEPLEAVTLVGKFVTGKRLVDDPDYQLYAPEMVAFLLTKPFCTLEPETIFLPDEPV
;
A
#
# COMPACT_ATOMS: atom_id res chain seq x y z
N MET A 1 13.79 2.66 14.78
CA MET A 1 12.96 1.76 13.96
C MET A 1 12.70 2.44 12.63
N ALA A 2 12.74 1.70 11.52
CA ALA A 2 12.51 2.27 10.19
C ALA A 2 11.01 2.25 9.88
N VAL A 3 10.43 3.40 9.57
CA VAL A 3 9.04 3.51 9.09
C VAL A 3 8.98 3.22 7.60
N LEU A 4 7.88 2.61 7.16
CA LEU A 4 7.62 2.30 5.76
C LEU A 4 6.55 3.23 5.19
N ASN A 5 6.82 3.70 3.98
CA ASN A 5 5.92 4.54 3.21
C ASN A 5 5.12 3.65 2.26
N LEU A 6 3.83 3.47 2.57
CA LEU A 6 2.99 2.45 1.94
C LEU A 6 1.68 3.04 1.43
N PHE A 7 1.26 2.62 0.25
CA PHE A 7 -0.10 2.80 -0.21
C PHE A 7 -0.99 1.71 0.38
N VAL A 8 -2.20 2.10 0.80
CA VAL A 8 -3.20 1.18 1.35
C VAL A 8 -4.27 0.91 0.29
N LEU A 9 -4.57 -0.36 0.08
CA LEU A 9 -5.48 -0.85 -0.96
C LEU A 9 -6.54 -1.77 -0.35
N THR A 10 -7.75 -1.73 -0.87
CA THR A 10 -8.75 -2.79 -0.68
C THR A 10 -8.38 -4.05 -1.47
N ALA A 11 -9.06 -5.16 -1.21
CA ALA A 11 -8.90 -6.38 -1.99
C ALA A 11 -9.17 -6.17 -3.49
N ALA A 12 -10.25 -5.46 -3.83
CA ALA A 12 -10.61 -5.17 -5.22
C ALA A 12 -9.59 -4.24 -5.91
N GLU A 13 -9.07 -3.24 -5.18
CA GLU A 13 -8.04 -2.35 -5.70
C GLU A 13 -6.69 -3.06 -5.87
N ARG A 14 -6.38 -4.02 -5.00
CA ARG A 14 -5.23 -4.90 -5.20
C ARG A 14 -5.41 -5.73 -6.48
N GLU A 15 -6.56 -6.38 -6.68
CA GLU A 15 -6.81 -7.14 -7.91
C GLU A 15 -6.65 -6.27 -9.16
N THR A 16 -7.18 -5.04 -9.08
CA THR A 16 -7.05 -4.04 -10.14
C THR A 16 -5.58 -3.67 -10.39
N ALA A 17 -4.81 -3.34 -9.34
CA ALA A 17 -3.38 -3.06 -9.45
C ALA A 17 -2.58 -4.25 -10.01
N MET A 18 -2.95 -5.47 -9.60
CA MET A 18 -2.32 -6.72 -10.05
C MET A 18 -2.60 -7.03 -11.53
N ASN A 19 -3.66 -6.48 -12.14
CA ASN A 19 -3.92 -6.66 -13.57
C ASN A 19 -2.93 -5.87 -14.46
N TRP A 20 -2.38 -4.78 -13.93
CA TRP A 20 -1.34 -3.98 -14.58
C TRP A 20 0.07 -4.35 -14.14
N ASN A 21 0.16 -5.30 -13.21
CA ASN A 21 1.40 -5.71 -12.63
C ASN A 21 2.22 -6.47 -13.67
N GLY A 22 3.38 -5.92 -14.01
CA GLY A 22 4.41 -6.65 -14.74
C GLY A 22 4.96 -7.80 -13.89
N PRO A 23 5.88 -8.63 -14.42
CA PRO A 23 6.49 -9.73 -13.64
C PRO A 23 7.15 -9.31 -12.32
N ASP A 24 7.40 -8.00 -12.11
CA ASP A 24 8.17 -7.47 -10.99
C ASP A 24 7.42 -6.53 -10.01
N ALA A 25 6.21 -6.01 -10.31
CA ALA A 25 5.58 -5.04 -9.39
C ALA A 25 5.05 -5.71 -8.12
N ALA A 26 5.59 -5.30 -6.98
CA ALA A 26 5.36 -6.00 -5.72
C ALA A 26 4.23 -5.34 -4.91
N VAL A 27 2.96 -5.54 -5.29
CA VAL A 27 1.87 -5.42 -4.29
C VAL A 27 1.97 -6.63 -3.38
N ASN A 28 2.02 -6.41 -2.05
CA ASN A 28 2.21 -7.52 -1.12
C ASN A 28 1.04 -8.51 -1.27
N PRO A 29 1.29 -9.82 -1.49
CA PRO A 29 0.22 -10.81 -1.61
C PRO A 29 -0.52 -11.02 -0.29
N ARG A 30 0.10 -10.70 0.85
CA ARG A 30 -0.48 -10.84 2.18
C ARG A 30 -1.25 -9.56 2.55
N ALA A 31 -2.50 -9.74 2.97
CA ALA A 31 -3.26 -8.66 3.60
C ALA A 31 -2.63 -8.31 4.95
N VAL A 32 -2.87 -7.09 5.43
CA VAL A 32 -2.55 -6.69 6.80
C VAL A 32 -3.25 -7.64 7.76
N ASP A 33 -2.47 -8.40 8.54
CA ASP A 33 -2.97 -9.48 9.38
C ASP A 33 -2.48 -9.42 10.83
N ASN A 34 -1.87 -8.31 11.23
CA ASN A 34 -1.62 -8.02 12.64
C ASN A 34 -2.92 -8.24 13.47
N ALA A 35 -2.79 -8.81 14.68
CA ALA A 35 -3.90 -9.03 15.60
C ALA A 35 -4.63 -7.74 16.04
N SER A 36 -3.94 -6.59 16.00
CA SER A 36 -4.54 -5.28 16.27
C SER A 36 -4.01 -4.24 15.27
N PRO A 37 -4.43 -4.31 13.99
CA PRO A 37 -4.05 -3.32 13.00
C PRO A 37 -4.64 -1.98 13.45
N GLY A 38 -3.79 -0.97 13.62
CA GLY A 38 -4.22 0.37 13.97
C GLY A 38 -4.87 1.11 12.80
N VAL A 39 -4.76 2.43 12.85
CA VAL A 39 -5.11 3.32 11.74
C VAL A 39 -3.87 4.02 11.22
N GLY A 40 -3.74 4.12 9.90
CA GLY A 40 -2.79 5.01 9.25
C GLY A 40 -3.40 6.41 9.09
N ALA A 41 -2.57 7.45 8.99
CA ALA A 41 -3.03 8.74 8.51
C ALA A 41 -2.78 8.84 7.01
N ASN A 42 -3.78 9.26 6.23
CA ASN A 42 -3.59 9.54 4.82
C ASN A 42 -2.70 10.78 4.63
N LEU A 43 -1.60 10.62 3.92
CA LEU A 43 -0.63 11.67 3.58
C LEU A 43 -0.66 11.99 2.08
N ASN A 44 -1.59 11.41 1.31
CA ASN A 44 -1.77 11.70 -0.11
C ASN A 44 -2.97 12.62 -0.33
N ASP A 45 -2.70 13.84 -0.76
CA ASP A 45 -3.72 14.85 -1.08
C ASP A 45 -4.55 14.51 -2.33
N ASN A 46 -4.08 13.57 -3.16
CA ASN A 46 -4.77 13.13 -4.38
C ASN A 46 -5.60 11.85 -4.17
N ALA A 47 -5.74 11.36 -2.93
CA ALA A 47 -6.52 10.17 -2.65
C ALA A 47 -8.01 10.41 -2.97
N THR A 48 -8.62 9.58 -3.82
CA THR A 48 -9.97 9.86 -4.35
C THR A 48 -11.08 9.74 -3.30
N ASP A 49 -10.87 8.90 -2.29
CA ASP A 49 -11.88 8.56 -1.27
C ASP A 49 -11.44 8.91 0.16
N TYR A 50 -10.36 9.68 0.31
CA TYR A 50 -9.79 10.05 1.59
C TYR A 50 -9.35 11.50 1.61
N GLU A 51 -9.77 12.25 2.63
CA GLU A 51 -9.25 13.58 2.88
C GLU A 51 -7.79 13.51 3.36
N PRO A 52 -6.99 14.58 3.18
CA PRO A 52 -5.68 14.70 3.81
C PRO A 52 -5.77 14.53 5.32
N LEU A 53 -4.86 13.74 5.90
CA LEU A 53 -4.79 13.37 7.32
C LEU A 53 -5.97 12.53 7.83
N GLU A 54 -6.88 12.09 6.96
CA GLU A 54 -7.96 11.19 7.36
C GLU A 54 -7.43 9.84 7.84
N ALA A 55 -8.10 9.26 8.84
CA ALA A 55 -7.74 7.96 9.38
C ALA A 55 -8.12 6.83 8.40
N VAL A 56 -7.13 6.04 8.01
CA VAL A 56 -7.26 4.88 7.12
C VAL A 56 -7.21 3.61 7.96
N THR A 57 -8.31 2.84 7.95
CA THR A 57 -8.37 1.53 8.63
C THR A 57 -7.54 0.51 7.86
N LEU A 58 -6.64 -0.20 8.56
CA LEU A 58 -5.72 -1.16 7.94
C LEU A 58 -6.27 -2.59 7.91
N VAL A 59 -7.27 -2.91 8.73
CA VAL A 59 -7.87 -4.24 8.85
C VAL A 59 -8.40 -4.72 7.49
N GLY A 60 -7.91 -5.87 7.01
CA GLY A 60 -8.35 -6.46 5.73
C GLY A 60 -7.90 -5.70 4.48
N LYS A 61 -6.99 -4.74 4.63
CA LYS A 61 -6.36 -4.02 3.51
C LYS A 61 -5.08 -4.70 3.07
N PHE A 62 -4.60 -4.30 1.91
CA PHE A 62 -3.31 -4.67 1.35
C PHE A 62 -2.43 -3.44 1.29
N VAL A 63 -1.11 -3.66 1.31
CA VAL A 63 -0.13 -2.57 1.25
C VAL A 63 0.84 -2.76 0.10
N THR A 64 1.29 -1.66 -0.47
CA THR A 64 2.37 -1.65 -1.45
C THR A 64 3.32 -0.48 -1.24
N GLY A 65 4.59 -0.64 -1.61
CA GLY A 65 5.62 0.35 -1.33
C GLY A 65 5.48 1.60 -2.22
N LYS A 66 5.60 2.79 -1.62
CA LYS A 66 5.67 4.05 -2.39
C LYS A 66 6.84 4.06 -3.39
N ARG A 67 7.90 3.31 -3.09
CA ARG A 67 9.05 3.12 -3.98
C ARG A 67 8.64 2.71 -5.41
N LEU A 68 7.56 1.94 -5.60
CA LEU A 68 7.08 1.54 -6.93
C LEU A 68 6.68 2.75 -7.79
N VAL A 69 6.17 3.81 -7.18
CA VAL A 69 5.78 5.04 -7.89
C VAL A 69 7.00 5.92 -8.16
N ASP A 70 7.97 5.91 -7.25
CA ASP A 70 9.19 6.72 -7.34
C ASP A 70 10.25 6.12 -8.28
N ASP A 71 10.10 4.84 -8.64
CA ASP A 71 11.04 4.12 -9.49
C ASP A 71 10.73 4.34 -10.98
N PRO A 72 11.67 4.92 -11.76
CA PRO A 72 11.46 5.24 -13.17
C PRO A 72 11.11 4.03 -14.04
N ASP A 73 11.57 2.82 -13.68
CA ASP A 73 11.31 1.62 -14.46
C ASP A 73 9.81 1.27 -14.42
N TYR A 74 9.15 1.47 -13.27
CA TYR A 74 7.71 1.24 -13.15
C TYR A 74 6.86 2.27 -13.89
N GLN A 75 7.36 3.49 -14.04
CA GLN A 75 6.71 4.50 -14.89
C GLN A 75 6.73 4.10 -16.37
N LEU A 76 7.70 3.28 -16.79
CA LEU A 76 7.79 2.76 -18.15
C LEU A 76 6.99 1.47 -18.34
N TYR A 77 7.10 0.51 -17.40
CA TYR A 77 6.52 -0.83 -17.56
C TYR A 77 5.07 -0.96 -17.07
N ALA A 78 4.67 -0.19 -16.05
CA ALA A 78 3.34 -0.24 -15.47
C ALA A 78 2.77 1.18 -15.16
N PRO A 79 2.72 2.08 -16.16
CA PRO A 79 2.27 3.47 -15.96
C PRO A 79 0.83 3.56 -15.42
N GLU A 80 -0.06 2.66 -15.85
CA GLU A 80 -1.45 2.63 -15.37
C GLU A 80 -1.53 2.26 -13.88
N MET A 81 -0.68 1.35 -13.42
CA MET A 81 -0.58 1.00 -12.00
C MET A 81 -0.05 2.18 -11.19
N VAL A 82 0.97 2.88 -11.68
CA VAL A 82 1.51 4.07 -11.00
C VAL A 82 0.46 5.16 -10.87
N ALA A 83 -0.25 5.47 -11.96
CA ALA A 83 -1.32 6.45 -11.96
C ALA A 83 -2.44 6.05 -10.98
N PHE A 84 -2.81 4.77 -10.93
CA PHE A 84 -3.78 4.25 -9.98
C PHE A 84 -3.32 4.38 -8.53
N LEU A 85 -2.09 3.98 -8.20
CA LEU A 85 -1.55 4.07 -6.84
C LEU A 85 -1.47 5.52 -6.34
N LEU A 86 -1.17 6.46 -7.23
CA LEU A 86 -1.17 7.90 -6.91
C LEU A 86 -2.55 8.45 -6.51
N THR A 87 -3.64 7.73 -6.78
CA THR A 87 -4.98 8.11 -6.31
C THR A 87 -5.40 7.40 -5.03
N LYS A 88 -4.50 6.65 -4.37
CA LYS A 88 -4.78 5.83 -3.19
C LYS A 88 -4.22 6.43 -1.91
N PRO A 89 -4.83 6.12 -0.75
CA PRO A 89 -4.33 6.62 0.52
C PRO A 89 -2.89 6.14 0.75
N PHE A 90 -2.07 7.07 1.21
CA PHE A 90 -0.65 6.85 1.50
C PHE A 90 -0.42 7.00 3.00
N CYS A 91 0.19 6.02 3.65
CA CYS A 91 0.44 6.04 5.08
C CYS A 91 1.91 5.72 5.39
N THR A 92 2.46 6.42 6.37
CA THR A 92 3.73 6.07 6.99
C THR A 92 3.44 5.16 8.19
N LEU A 93 3.83 3.89 8.09
CA LEU A 93 3.49 2.84 9.05
C LEU A 93 4.74 2.12 9.55
N GLU A 94 4.71 1.64 10.78
CA GLU A 94 5.77 0.77 11.31
C GLU A 94 5.55 -0.68 10.85
N PRO A 95 6.58 -1.44 10.45
CA PRO A 95 6.41 -2.81 9.93
C PRO A 95 5.61 -3.72 10.87
N GLU A 96 5.84 -3.57 12.17
CA GLU A 96 5.16 -4.33 13.23
C GLU A 96 3.66 -4.07 13.29
N THR A 97 3.17 -2.96 12.73
CA THR A 97 1.73 -2.62 12.70
C THR A 97 0.98 -3.30 11.54
N ILE A 98 1.71 -3.95 10.62
CA ILE A 98 1.18 -4.39 9.33
C ILE A 98 1.07 -5.92 9.27
N PHE A 99 2.15 -6.62 9.58
CA PHE A 99 2.20 -8.07 9.53
C PHE A 99 2.48 -8.64 10.90
N LEU A 100 1.84 -9.76 11.24
CA LEU A 100 2.28 -10.56 12.38
C LEU A 100 3.77 -10.92 12.20
N PRO A 101 4.59 -10.86 13.26
CA PRO A 101 5.96 -11.35 13.19
C PRO A 101 5.92 -12.80 12.70
N ASP A 102 6.78 -13.13 11.72
CA ASP A 102 6.89 -14.50 11.24
C ASP A 102 7.21 -15.41 12.43
N GLU A 103 6.42 -16.48 12.63
CA GLU A 103 6.66 -17.42 13.71
C GLU A 103 8.09 -17.98 13.58
N PRO A 104 8.91 -17.95 14.66
CA PRO A 104 10.20 -18.60 14.63
C PRO A 104 9.97 -20.11 14.45
N VAL A 105 10.42 -20.64 13.30
CA VAL A 105 10.43 -22.06 12.97
C VAL A 105 11.38 -22.84 13.87
#